data_AF-A0A7C9VP21-F1
#
_entry.id   AF-A0A7C9VP21-F1
#
_cell.length_a   1.000
_cell.length_b   1.000
_cell.length_c   1.000
_cell.angle_alpha   90.00
_cell.angle_beta   90.00
_cell.angle_gamma   90.00
#
_symmetry.space_group_name_H-M   'P 1'
#
loop_
_entity.id
_entity.type
_entity.pdbx_description
1 polymer ?
#
loop_
_entity_poly.entity_id
_entity_poly.type
_entity_poly.pdbx_seq_one_letter_code
_entity_poly.pdbx_strand_id
1 'polypeptide(L)'
;MDEAIAQRRLYRLGAARYRDRMMLAWARAGRDAASPSWRELATLPERWTPPMFPLKAADFIARGIAEGPALGHVLTLAEDAWLALQFPLDSAALKTIADDTVAKFTRDHRL
;
A
#
# COMPACT_ATOMS: atom_id res chain seq x y z
N MET A 1 -6.53 -11.92 10.89
CA MET A 1 -5.98 -10.91 9.96
C MET A 1 -7.14 -10.07 9.50
N ASP A 2 -7.04 -8.75 9.57
CA ASP A 2 -8.09 -7.84 9.10
C ASP A 2 -8.01 -7.62 7.58
N GLU A 3 -9.12 -7.25 6.95
CA GLU A 3 -9.24 -7.08 5.49
C GLU A 3 -8.30 -5.99 4.98
N ALA A 4 -8.12 -4.89 5.71
CA ALA A 4 -7.17 -3.83 5.34
C ALA A 4 -5.71 -4.31 5.31
N ILE A 5 -5.35 -5.27 6.18
CA ILE A 5 -4.01 -5.90 6.16
C ILE A 5 -3.90 -6.83 4.95
N ALA A 6 -4.97 -7.56 4.64
CA ALA A 6 -5.03 -8.45 3.49
C ALA A 6 -4.94 -7.69 2.16
N GLN A 7 -5.64 -6.57 2.01
CA GLN A 7 -5.59 -5.68 0.86
C GLN A 7 -4.17 -5.13 0.62
N ARG A 8 -3.50 -4.65 1.67
CA ARG A 8 -2.09 -4.21 1.59
C ARG A 8 -1.15 -5.34 1.18
N ARG A 9 -1.35 -6.56 1.71
CA ARG A 9 -0.56 -7.73 1.31
C ARG A 9 -0.82 -8.12 -0.14
N LEU A 10 -2.07 -8.08 -0.58
CA LEU A 10 -2.45 -8.36 -1.95
C LEU A 10 -1.84 -7.34 -2.92
N TYR A 11 -1.89 -6.05 -2.59
CA TYR A 11 -1.22 -4.99 -3.35
C TYR A 11 0.29 -5.26 -3.52
N ARG A 12 1.01 -5.54 -2.42
CA ARG A 12 2.47 -5.73 -2.44
C ARG A 12 2.91 -7.06 -3.09
N LEU A 13 2.13 -8.13 -2.95
CA LEU A 13 2.52 -9.46 -3.40
C LEU A 13 1.96 -9.82 -4.79
N GLY A 14 0.85 -9.19 -5.20
CA GLY A 14 0.03 -9.64 -6.31
C GLY A 14 -0.80 -10.88 -5.96
N ALA A 15 -1.83 -11.17 -6.77
CA ALA A 15 -2.84 -12.18 -6.49
C ALA A 15 -2.27 -13.61 -6.31
N ALA A 16 -1.33 -14.01 -7.18
CA ALA A 16 -0.75 -15.36 -7.14
C ALA A 16 0.00 -15.61 -5.82
N ARG A 17 1.00 -14.77 -5.52
CA ARG A 17 1.80 -14.91 -4.28
C ARG A 17 0.95 -14.69 -3.03
N TYR A 18 -0.08 -13.84 -3.09
CA TYR A 18 -1.02 -13.69 -2.00
C TYR A 18 -1.75 -15.01 -1.71
N ARG A 19 -2.30 -15.67 -2.74
CA ARG A 19 -2.99 -16.96 -2.61
C ARG A 19 -2.07 -18.03 -2.03
N ASP A 20 -0.83 -18.14 -2.53
CA ASP A 20 0.15 -19.10 -2.00
C ASP A 20 0.41 -18.88 -0.50
N ARG A 21 0.57 -17.62 -0.09
CA ARG A 21 0.76 -17.27 1.33
C ARG A 21 -0.48 -17.54 2.17
N MET A 22 -1.68 -17.39 1.62
CA MET A 22 -2.93 -17.73 2.32
C MET A 22 -3.06 -19.25 2.50
N MET A 23 -2.76 -20.05 1.47
CA MET A 23 -2.79 -21.51 1.57
C MET A 23 -1.78 -22.05 2.60
N LEU A 24 -0.56 -21.49 2.62
CA LEU A 24 0.44 -21.83 3.64
C LEU A 24 0.01 -21.43 5.06
N ALA A 25 -0.63 -20.27 5.22
CA ALA A 25 -1.14 -19.83 6.51
C ALA A 25 -2.32 -20.71 6.98
N TRP A 26 -3.20 -21.10 6.06
CA TRP A 26 -4.32 -22.00 6.31
C TRP A 26 -3.84 -23.37 6.78
N ALA A 27 -2.86 -23.98 6.09
CA ALA A 27 -2.27 -25.25 6.49
C ALA A 27 -1.65 -25.22 7.90
N ARG A 28 -1.14 -24.06 8.34
CA ARG A 28 -0.54 -23.87 9.66
C ARG A 28 -1.57 -23.57 10.76
N ALA A 29 -2.75 -23.06 10.41
CA ALA A 29 -3.78 -22.65 11.38
C ALA A 29 -4.52 -23.83 12.03
N GLY A 30 -4.43 -25.05 11.48
CA GLY A 30 -5.03 -26.24 12.09
C GLY A 30 -6.55 -26.11 12.29
N ARG A 31 -7.04 -26.24 13.53
CA ARG A 31 -8.48 -26.17 13.84
C ARG A 31 -9.09 -24.78 13.61
N ASP A 32 -8.28 -23.72 13.65
CA ASP A 32 -8.76 -22.35 13.41
C ASP A 32 -8.93 -22.04 11.92
N ALA A 33 -8.45 -22.92 11.04
CA ALA A 33 -8.52 -22.81 9.59
C ALA A 33 -9.95 -22.91 9.01
N ALA A 34 -10.90 -23.41 9.81
CA ALA A 34 -12.31 -23.57 9.44
C ALA A 34 -13.18 -22.32 9.70
N SER A 35 -12.62 -21.25 10.28
CA SER A 35 -13.37 -20.02 10.53
C SER A 35 -13.85 -19.37 9.22
N PRO A 36 -15.09 -18.84 9.15
CA PRO A 36 -15.62 -18.13 7.97
C PRO A 36 -14.70 -17.01 7.47
N SER A 37 -13.96 -16.37 8.37
CA SER A 37 -13.00 -15.30 8.03
C SER A 37 -11.86 -15.78 7.10
N TRP A 38 -11.50 -17.06 7.11
CA TRP A 38 -10.48 -17.59 6.19
C TRP A 38 -10.94 -17.62 4.74
N ARG A 39 -12.20 -18.00 4.50
CA ARG A 39 -12.76 -18.02 3.15
C ARG A 39 -12.84 -16.61 2.59
N GLU A 40 -13.24 -15.65 3.41
CA GLU A 40 -13.24 -14.22 3.03
C GLU A 40 -11.85 -13.73 2.68
N LEU A 41 -10.82 -14.03 3.47
CA LEU A 41 -9.45 -13.62 3.17
C LEU A 41 -8.90 -14.30 1.90
N ALA A 42 -9.11 -15.61 1.75
CA ALA A 42 -8.59 -16.37 0.60
C ALA A 42 -9.20 -15.93 -0.75
N THR A 43 -10.48 -15.54 -0.75
CA THR A 43 -11.21 -15.10 -1.95
C THR A 43 -11.11 -13.60 -2.21
N LEU A 44 -10.37 -12.84 -1.39
CA LEU A 44 -10.18 -11.40 -1.57
C LEU A 44 -9.74 -11.00 -2.99
N PRO A 45 -8.77 -11.69 -3.64
CA PRO A 45 -8.34 -11.33 -4.99
C PRO A 45 -9.41 -11.48 -6.08
N GLU A 46 -10.50 -12.20 -5.80
CA GLU A 46 -11.60 -12.40 -6.76
C GLU A 46 -12.62 -11.26 -6.71
N ARG A 47 -12.77 -10.60 -5.56
CA ARG A 47 -13.75 -9.53 -5.34
C ARG A 47 -13.15 -8.13 -5.28
N TRP A 48 -11.83 -8.02 -5.05
CA TRP A 48 -11.16 -6.74 -4.91
C TRP A 48 -9.87 -6.70 -5.73
N THR A 49 -9.78 -5.67 -6.57
CA THR A 49 -8.59 -5.39 -7.36
C THR A 49 -7.86 -4.21 -6.74
N PRO A 50 -6.57 -4.35 -6.38
CA PRO A 50 -5.80 -3.22 -5.85
C PRO A 50 -5.76 -2.07 -6.86
N PRO A 51 -6.04 -0.83 -6.43
CA PRO A 51 -5.88 0.33 -7.30
C PRO A 51 -4.41 0.55 -7.63
N MET A 52 -4.14 1.22 -8.75
CA MET A 52 -2.79 1.67 -9.07
C MET A 52 -2.44 2.89 -8.24
N PHE A 53 -1.19 2.97 -7.77
CA PHE A 53 -0.70 4.15 -7.06
C PHE A 53 -0.79 5.38 -7.97
N PRO A 54 -1.55 6.43 -7.58
CA PRO A 54 -1.92 7.49 -8.51
C PRO A 54 -0.91 8.66 -8.56
N LEU A 55 -0.05 8.81 -7.57
CA LEU A 55 0.94 9.89 -7.52
C LEU A 55 2.14 9.57 -8.40
N LYS A 56 2.55 10.55 -9.21
CA LYS A 56 3.67 10.43 -10.15
C LYS A 56 4.85 11.28 -9.70
N ALA A 57 6.02 10.99 -10.26
CA ALA A 57 7.23 11.80 -10.08
C ALA A 57 6.97 13.31 -10.29
N ALA A 58 6.17 13.67 -11.30
CA ALA A 58 5.81 15.05 -11.61
C ALA A 58 5.13 15.79 -10.44
N ASP A 59 4.34 15.11 -9.62
CA ASP A 59 3.66 15.71 -8.47
C ASP A 59 4.68 16.20 -7.42
N PHE A 60 5.79 15.48 -7.26
CA PHE A 60 6.83 15.81 -6.30
C PHE A 60 7.86 16.79 -6.87
N ILE A 61 8.16 16.69 -8.16
CA ILE A 61 9.00 17.68 -8.87
C ILE A 61 8.34 19.06 -8.81
N ALA A 62 7.03 19.15 -9.04
CA ALA A 62 6.28 20.41 -8.91
C ALA A 62 6.31 21.00 -7.49
N ARG A 63 6.63 20.17 -6.48
CA ARG A 63 6.78 20.55 -5.07
C ARG A 63 8.23 20.81 -4.66
N GLY A 64 9.17 20.82 -5.62
CA GLY A 64 10.56 21.19 -5.39
C GLY A 64 11.51 20.01 -5.09
N ILE A 65 11.07 18.76 -5.26
CA ILE A 65 11.96 17.60 -5.15
C ILE A 65 12.74 17.43 -6.46
N ALA A 66 14.06 17.52 -6.40
CA ALA A 66 14.92 17.31 -7.56
C ALA A 66 14.89 15.85 -8.03
N GLU A 67 15.07 15.65 -9.34
CA GLU A 67 15.22 14.32 -9.93
C GLU A 67 16.44 13.60 -9.36
N GLY A 68 16.33 12.28 -9.16
CA GLY A 68 17.39 11.43 -8.64
C GLY A 68 16.93 10.47 -7.55
N PRO A 69 17.87 9.86 -6.80
CA PRO A 69 17.55 8.86 -5.76
C PRO A 69 16.60 9.40 -4.67
N ALA A 70 16.70 10.69 -4.35
CA ALA A 70 15.81 11.38 -3.42
C ALA A 70 14.34 11.32 -3.85
N LEU A 71 14.05 11.54 -5.14
CA LEU A 71 12.70 11.47 -5.68
C LEU A 71 12.10 10.06 -5.56
N GLY A 72 12.90 9.02 -5.81
CA GLY A 72 12.48 7.63 -5.62
C GLY A 72 12.17 7.31 -4.15
N HIS A 73 12.95 7.86 -3.22
CA HIS A 73 12.69 7.73 -1.79
C HIS A 73 11.37 8.40 -1.38
N VAL A 74 11.14 9.64 -1.83
CA VAL A 74 9.89 10.36 -1.60
C VAL A 74 8.68 9.61 -2.18
N LEU A 75 8.80 9.06 -3.39
CA LEU A 75 7.74 8.24 -3.99
C LEU A 75 7.42 7.00 -3.13
N THR A 76 8.44 6.33 -2.60
CA THR A 76 8.26 5.18 -1.70
C THR A 76 7.54 5.58 -0.41
N LEU A 77 7.93 6.70 0.20
CA LEU A 77 7.28 7.23 1.40
C LEU A 77 5.81 7.60 1.14
N ALA A 78 5.54 8.20 -0.02
CA ALA A 78 4.18 8.56 -0.40
C ALA A 78 3.31 7.33 -0.65
N GLU A 79 3.86 6.29 -1.30
CA GLU A 79 3.17 5.02 -1.49
C GLU A 79 2.86 4.36 -0.15
N ASP A 80 3.79 4.35 0.80
CA ASP A 80 3.56 3.80 2.14
C ASP A 80 2.49 4.58 2.92
N ALA A 81 2.48 5.91 2.81
CA ALA A 81 1.44 6.75 3.40
C ALA A 81 0.05 6.48 2.77
N TRP A 82 0.00 6.32 1.45
CA TRP A 82 -1.21 5.98 0.71
C TRP A 82 -1.76 4.60 1.09
N LEU A 83 -0.87 3.60 1.24
CA LEU A 83 -1.23 2.28 1.75
C LEU A 83 -1.76 2.35 3.20
N ALA A 84 -1.17 3.20 4.04
CA ALA A 84 -1.62 3.38 5.42
C ALA A 84 -3.04 3.95 5.51
N LEU A 85 -3.44 4.79 4.54
CA LEU A 85 -4.77 5.39 4.44
C LEU A 85 -5.79 4.54 3.66
N GLN A 86 -5.47 3.27 3.38
CA GLN A 86 -6.36 2.34 2.68
C GLN A 86 -6.71 2.77 1.24
N PHE A 87 -5.70 3.18 0.47
CA PHE A 87 -5.82 3.38 -0.98
C PHE A 87 -6.78 4.52 -1.41
N PRO A 88 -6.70 5.73 -0.83
CA PRO A 88 -7.57 6.83 -1.23
C PRO A 88 -7.34 7.22 -2.71
N LEU A 89 -8.42 7.54 -3.42
CA LEU A 89 -8.38 7.96 -4.82
C LEU A 89 -8.89 9.39 -5.03
N ASP A 90 -9.42 10.03 -3.98
CA ASP A 90 -9.90 11.40 -4.09
C ASP A 90 -8.72 12.39 -4.15
N SER A 91 -8.89 13.42 -4.98
CA SER A 91 -7.82 14.38 -5.25
C SER A 91 -7.36 15.13 -3.99
N ALA A 92 -8.23 15.32 -2.99
CA ALA A 92 -7.89 16.05 -1.78
C ALA A 92 -6.93 15.22 -0.91
N ALA A 93 -7.26 13.96 -0.64
CA ALA A 93 -6.39 13.04 0.09
C ALA A 93 -5.05 12.83 -0.62
N LEU A 94 -5.04 12.66 -1.94
CA LEU A 94 -3.81 12.51 -2.71
C LEU A 94 -2.91 13.75 -2.61
N LYS A 95 -3.49 14.95 -2.64
CA LYS A 95 -2.75 16.19 -2.45
C LYS A 95 -2.15 16.25 -1.04
N THR A 96 -2.94 15.93 -0.01
CA THR A 96 -2.46 15.89 1.38
C THR A 96 -1.31 14.89 1.56
N ILE A 97 -1.42 13.69 0.99
CA ILE A 97 -0.34 12.68 1.03
C ILE A 97 0.94 13.24 0.41
N ALA A 98 0.86 13.87 -0.76
CA ALA A 98 2.03 14.43 -1.43
C ALA A 98 2.67 15.57 -0.62
N ASP A 99 1.86 16.50 -0.11
CA ASP A 99 2.32 17.65 0.66
C ASP A 99 2.97 17.21 1.99
N ASP A 100 2.33 16.29 2.72
CA ASP A 100 2.86 15.74 3.98
C ASP A 100 4.16 14.97 3.78
N THR A 101 4.27 14.24 2.68
CA THR A 101 5.48 13.47 2.35
C THR A 101 6.66 14.39 2.07
N VAL A 102 6.46 15.45 1.28
CA VAL A 102 7.51 16.46 1.03
C VAL A 102 7.92 17.17 2.31
N ALA A 103 6.96 17.53 3.16
CA ALA A 103 7.23 18.19 4.45
C ALA A 103 8.06 17.30 5.39
N LYS A 104 7.74 16.00 5.47
CA LYS A 104 8.51 15.02 6.24
C LYS A 104 9.93 14.86 5.69
N PHE A 105 10.06 14.61 4.39
CA PHE A 105 11.36 14.43 3.73
C PHE A 105 12.29 15.63 3.92
N THR A 106 11.76 16.85 3.74
CA THR A 106 12.54 18.08 3.90
C THR A 106 13.00 18.30 5.34
N ARG A 107 12.23 17.85 6.33
CA ARG A 107 12.61 17.91 7.75
C ARG A 107 13.75 16.95 8.04
N ASP A 108 13.66 15.72 7.54
CA ASP A 108 14.62 14.65 7.81
C ASP A 108 15.98 14.88 7.12
N HIS A 109 16.02 15.67 6.03
CA HIS A 109 17.25 16.00 5.30
C HIS A 109 17.84 17.38 5.65
N ARG A 110 17.23 18.08 6.61
CA ARG A 110 17.76 19.33 7.18
C ARG A 110 18.56 19.11 8.48
N LEU A 111 18.61 17.88 8.97
CA LEU A 111 19.40 17.43 10.12
C LEU A 111 20.73 16.85 9.64
#